data_AF-H2MAG3-F1
#
_entry.id   AF-H2MAG3-F1
#
_cell.length_a   1.000
_cell.length_b   1.000
_cell.length_c   1.000
_cell.angle_alpha   90.00
_cell.angle_beta   90.00
_cell.angle_gamma   90.00
#
_symmetry.space_group_name_H-M   'P 1'
#
loop_
_entity.id
_entity.type
_entity.pdbx_description
1 polymer ?
#
loop_
_entity_poly.entity_id
_entity_poly.type
_entity_poly.pdbx_seq_one_letter_code
_entity_poly.pdbx_strand_id
1 'polypeptide(L)'
;MSSDSMPLRDLPRAGLQSHALSQSARLHNKRKSRGHLSQGLDTECTPTELIQQWSPPQKHQRTACKGKENDQHTFVLARRPRRKKDFRGGISWDHLPDELLLRIYFYLPLQDLLRVSLVCKRWHRLAFDESLWQSVDLQGLTNMGPALQQVLRTGVRRLRCPRAFVEEQQFAGTEPLQLLDMDLSSSIIPISALESITCRCLRLERLSLEGLQLSDNIIRSLGNNVGLQQLNLSGCSGFSASVLADMLKSCCRIEQLNISWCGFNKDHVKSVVSNVSPRVVSLNISGYRESLTLDDVKILVDRCPEVQHLDLSDSTLLMADSFLVLKQLKDLQHLSLSRCYHIHLAALTDLGQTLPSLRLLDVFGLVQDNQLPSLKKEMPHVSINSMPFSSVARPTPASKLPGSHGDRSMWNRKCRLSFQL
;
A
#
# COMPACT_ATOMS: atom_id res chain seq x y z
N MET A 1 -30.44 5.55 -7.13
CA MET A 1 -30.30 5.30 -8.57
C MET A 1 -28.91 4.76 -8.82
N SER A 2 -28.83 3.69 -9.59
CA SER A 2 -27.70 2.77 -9.73
C SER A 2 -26.50 3.38 -10.46
N SER A 3 -25.37 3.51 -9.75
CA SER A 3 -24.02 3.72 -10.30
C SER A 3 -23.17 2.51 -9.95
N ASP A 4 -23.36 1.42 -10.68
CA ASP A 4 -22.61 0.15 -10.53
C ASP A 4 -21.36 0.16 -11.45
N SER A 5 -20.74 1.34 -11.63
CA SER A 5 -19.44 1.46 -12.32
C SER A 5 -18.38 0.93 -11.37
N MET A 6 -17.89 -0.28 -11.63
CA MET A 6 -16.82 -0.88 -10.86
C MET A 6 -15.48 -0.49 -11.50
N PRO A 7 -14.71 0.39 -10.87
CA PRO A 7 -13.57 1.08 -11.50
C PRO A 7 -12.34 0.19 -11.67
N LEU A 8 -12.25 -0.89 -10.88
CA LEU A 8 -11.31 -1.98 -11.14
C LEU A 8 -11.61 -2.73 -12.46
N ARG A 9 -12.74 -2.47 -13.11
CA ARG A 9 -13.13 -3.13 -14.37
C ARG A 9 -12.80 -2.31 -15.62
N ASP A 10 -12.59 -0.99 -15.49
CA ASP A 10 -12.40 -0.06 -16.62
C ASP A 10 -10.91 0.15 -16.98
N LEU A 11 -10.06 -0.84 -16.69
CA LEU A 11 -8.62 -0.75 -16.94
C LEU A 11 -8.28 -0.93 -18.43
N PRO A 12 -7.34 -0.13 -18.97
CA PRO A 12 -6.99 -0.19 -20.39
C PRO A 12 -6.38 -1.54 -20.79
N ARG A 13 -6.71 -1.96 -22.01
CA ARG A 13 -6.28 -3.22 -22.62
C ARG A 13 -4.83 -3.12 -23.06
N ALA A 14 -3.93 -3.94 -22.53
CA ALA A 14 -2.67 -4.24 -23.21
C ALA A 14 -2.98 -5.17 -24.40
N GLY A 15 -3.12 -4.58 -25.59
CA GLY A 15 -3.12 -5.33 -26.84
C GLY A 15 -1.72 -5.84 -27.13
N LEU A 16 -1.57 -7.14 -27.35
CA LEU A 16 -0.40 -7.72 -28.00
C LEU A 16 -0.30 -7.14 -29.42
N GLN A 17 0.59 -6.17 -29.63
CA GLN A 17 1.09 -5.85 -30.97
C GLN A 17 2.59 -6.06 -31.01
N SER A 18 2.97 -7.07 -31.80
CA SER A 18 4.32 -7.46 -32.15
C SER A 18 5.07 -6.33 -32.86
N HIS A 19 6.33 -6.18 -32.47
CA HIS A 19 7.34 -5.39 -33.18
C HIS A 19 7.45 -5.78 -34.66
N ALA A 20 7.53 -4.77 -35.53
CA ALA A 20 8.32 -4.83 -36.76
C ALA A 20 8.88 -3.43 -37.07
N LEU A 21 10.20 -3.33 -37.08
CA LEU A 21 10.97 -2.17 -37.56
C LEU A 21 11.28 -2.37 -39.04
N SER A 22 11.09 -1.34 -39.88
CA SER A 22 12.08 -0.88 -40.89
C SER A 22 11.60 0.36 -41.67
N GLN A 23 12.40 1.44 -41.62
CA GLN A 23 12.93 2.30 -42.72
C GLN A 23 12.11 2.46 -44.03
N SER A 24 12.01 3.59 -44.76
CA SER A 24 12.69 4.89 -44.83
C SER A 24 12.05 5.74 -45.96
N ALA A 25 12.45 7.02 -46.08
CA ALA A 25 12.29 7.96 -47.20
C ALA A 25 10.89 8.60 -47.41
N ARG A 26 10.69 9.85 -47.89
CA ARG A 26 11.38 11.15 -48.00
C ARG A 26 10.51 11.97 -49.00
N LEU A 27 10.28 13.26 -48.69
CA LEU A 27 10.12 14.41 -49.62
C LEU A 27 8.73 14.90 -50.13
N HIS A 28 8.51 16.18 -49.80
CA HIS A 28 7.94 17.32 -50.58
C HIS A 28 6.44 17.40 -50.88
N ASN A 29 5.82 18.57 -51.15
CA ASN A 29 5.86 19.98 -50.70
C ASN A 29 4.78 20.72 -51.54
N LYS A 30 4.12 21.76 -50.97
CA LYS A 30 3.36 22.87 -51.65
C LYS A 30 2.03 22.54 -52.37
N ARG A 31 0.87 23.14 -52.01
CA ARG A 31 0.34 24.54 -52.05
C ARG A 31 -0.37 24.94 -53.37
N LYS A 32 -1.70 25.17 -53.25
CA LYS A 32 -2.60 26.19 -53.85
C LYS A 32 -2.70 26.36 -55.39
N SER A 33 -3.92 26.30 -55.96
CA SER A 33 -4.72 27.49 -56.37
C SER A 33 -5.96 27.17 -57.25
N ARG A 34 -7.11 27.72 -56.81
CA ARG A 34 -8.39 28.17 -57.44
C ARG A 34 -8.73 27.91 -58.93
N GLY A 35 -10.02 27.58 -59.14
CA GLY A 35 -10.85 27.95 -60.30
C GLY A 35 -12.31 27.43 -60.19
N HIS A 36 -13.29 28.35 -60.04
CA HIS A 36 -14.77 28.20 -60.13
C HIS A 36 -15.22 27.58 -61.50
N LEU A 37 -16.43 27.05 -61.79
CA LEU A 37 -17.80 27.08 -61.24
C LEU A 37 -18.64 26.00 -61.97
N SER A 38 -19.68 25.48 -61.31
CA SER A 38 -21.04 25.15 -61.81
C SER A 38 -21.58 23.73 -61.47
N GLN A 39 -22.78 23.75 -60.84
CA GLN A 39 -23.88 22.76 -60.82
C GLN A 39 -23.50 21.29 -60.59
N GLY A 40 -23.93 20.58 -59.55
CA GLY A 40 -25.19 20.59 -58.83
C GLY A 40 -25.60 19.12 -58.63
N LEU A 41 -26.11 18.80 -57.44
CA LEU A 41 -26.80 17.55 -57.05
C LEU A 41 -25.93 16.33 -56.65
N ASP A 42 -26.19 15.95 -55.39
CA ASP A 42 -26.29 14.59 -54.83
C ASP A 42 -25.03 13.84 -54.36
N THR A 43 -24.73 14.13 -53.09
CA THR A 43 -24.49 13.18 -51.97
C THR A 43 -23.73 11.88 -52.22
N GLU A 44 -22.55 11.87 -51.61
CA GLU A 44 -21.63 10.81 -51.26
C GLU A 44 -22.25 9.41 -51.04
N CYS A 45 -21.65 8.44 -51.73
CA CYS A 45 -21.79 7.02 -51.51
C CYS A 45 -21.02 6.59 -50.24
N THR A 46 -21.73 6.38 -49.13
CA THR A 46 -21.31 5.46 -48.07
C THR A 46 -21.98 4.09 -48.33
N PRO A 47 -21.21 2.99 -48.45
CA PRO A 47 -21.78 1.66 -48.63
C PRO A 47 -22.60 1.27 -47.39
N THR A 48 -23.92 1.36 -47.53
CA THR A 48 -24.90 1.03 -46.50
C THR A 48 -25.44 -0.36 -46.79
N GLU A 49 -24.63 -1.40 -46.59
CA GLU A 49 -25.11 -2.79 -46.64
C GLU A 49 -24.49 -3.60 -45.50
N LEU A 50 -25.17 -3.58 -44.35
CA LEU A 50 -25.36 -4.70 -43.40
C LEU A 50 -26.12 -4.27 -42.12
N ILE A 51 -26.99 -3.26 -42.20
CA ILE A 51 -28.01 -2.97 -41.18
C ILE A 51 -29.38 -3.37 -41.74
N GLN A 52 -29.56 -4.65 -42.04
CA GLN A 52 -30.88 -5.27 -42.19
C GLN A 52 -30.80 -6.73 -41.80
N GLN A 53 -30.83 -6.97 -40.50
CA GLN A 53 -31.44 -8.15 -39.89
C GLN A 53 -31.49 -7.85 -38.41
N TRP A 54 -32.67 -7.50 -37.91
CA TRP A 54 -33.20 -7.74 -36.56
C TRP A 54 -34.55 -7.01 -36.50
N SER A 55 -35.58 -7.64 -37.08
CA SER A 55 -36.96 -7.26 -36.78
C SER A 55 -37.25 -7.55 -35.30
N PRO A 56 -38.02 -6.71 -34.59
CA PRO A 56 -38.46 -7.03 -33.23
C PRO A 56 -39.31 -8.31 -33.25
N PRO A 57 -39.21 -9.21 -32.25
CA PRO A 57 -39.97 -10.44 -32.26
C PRO A 57 -41.48 -10.15 -32.24
N GLN A 58 -42.22 -10.77 -33.16
CA GLN A 58 -43.68 -10.70 -33.21
C GLN A 58 -44.29 -11.15 -31.89
N LYS A 59 -45.04 -10.25 -31.27
CA LYS A 59 -45.81 -10.49 -30.05
C LYS A 59 -46.91 -11.51 -30.36
N HIS A 60 -46.69 -12.78 -30.03
CA HIS A 60 -47.73 -13.80 -30.15
C HIS A 60 -48.85 -13.49 -29.16
N GLN A 61 -50.05 -13.30 -29.68
CA GLN A 61 -51.27 -13.06 -28.92
C GLN A 61 -51.63 -14.35 -28.16
N ARG A 62 -51.70 -14.30 -26.83
CA ARG A 62 -52.16 -15.44 -26.02
C ARG A 62 -53.69 -15.42 -26.00
N THR A 63 -54.30 -16.53 -26.39
CA THR A 63 -55.72 -16.82 -26.18
C THR A 63 -56.02 -16.83 -24.69
N ALA A 64 -56.94 -15.96 -24.26
CA ALA A 64 -57.43 -15.92 -22.89
C ALA A 64 -58.44 -17.06 -22.67
N CYS A 65 -58.15 -17.96 -21.73
CA CYS A 65 -59.17 -18.85 -21.19
C CYS A 65 -59.99 -18.07 -20.16
N LYS A 66 -61.31 -17.98 -20.38
CA LYS A 66 -62.29 -17.45 -19.44
C LYS A 66 -62.22 -18.22 -18.11
N GLY A 67 -62.05 -17.50 -16.99
CA GLY A 67 -62.20 -18.03 -15.63
C GLY A 67 -62.73 -16.92 -14.73
N LYS A 68 -63.85 -17.20 -14.06
CA LYS A 68 -64.77 -16.29 -13.36
C LYS A 68 -64.10 -15.37 -12.32
N GLU A 69 -64.61 -14.14 -12.25
CA GLU A 69 -64.43 -13.20 -11.15
C GLU A 69 -65.03 -13.77 -9.85
N ASN A 70 -64.32 -13.59 -8.73
CA ASN A 70 -64.85 -13.03 -7.48
C ASN A 70 -63.76 -12.88 -6.41
N ASP A 71 -63.61 -11.63 -5.98
CA ASP A 71 -63.42 -11.09 -4.62
C ASP A 71 -62.26 -11.47 -3.67
N GLN A 72 -61.74 -10.38 -3.08
CA GLN A 72 -60.95 -10.20 -1.87
C GLN A 72 -59.41 -10.28 -1.97
N HIS A 73 -58.84 -9.08 -2.07
CA HIS A 73 -57.49 -8.63 -1.70
C HIS A 73 -56.56 -9.69 -1.08
N THR A 74 -55.77 -10.34 -1.92
CA THR A 74 -54.48 -10.89 -1.52
C THR A 74 -53.47 -10.61 -2.64
N PHE A 75 -52.56 -9.65 -2.43
CA PHE A 75 -51.42 -9.44 -3.32
C PHE A 75 -50.45 -10.62 -3.15
N VAL A 76 -50.65 -11.71 -3.90
CA VAL A 76 -49.69 -12.81 -3.93
C VAL A 76 -48.61 -12.47 -4.98
N LEU A 77 -47.40 -12.16 -4.52
CA LEU A 77 -46.20 -12.15 -5.37
C LEU A 77 -45.94 -13.58 -5.86
N ALA A 78 -46.57 -13.97 -6.96
CA ALA A 78 -46.27 -15.23 -7.62
C ALA A 78 -44.83 -15.18 -8.16
N ARG A 79 -43.89 -15.85 -7.46
CA ARG A 79 -42.55 -16.11 -7.98
C ARG A 79 -42.72 -16.89 -9.29
N ARG A 80 -42.31 -16.30 -10.42
CA ARG A 80 -42.23 -17.03 -11.69
C ARG A 80 -41.43 -18.32 -11.44
N PRO A 81 -41.97 -19.51 -11.72
CA PRO A 81 -41.17 -20.72 -11.64
C PRO A 81 -40.02 -20.55 -12.63
N ARG A 82 -38.78 -20.73 -12.15
CA ARG A 82 -37.60 -20.82 -13.02
C ARG A 82 -37.95 -21.88 -14.05
N ARG A 83 -38.02 -21.51 -15.34
CA ARG A 83 -38.13 -22.47 -16.44
C ARG A 83 -37.09 -23.56 -16.17
N LYS A 84 -37.53 -24.80 -15.91
CA LYS A 84 -36.65 -25.96 -16.01
C LYS A 84 -36.16 -25.94 -17.45
N LYS A 85 -34.90 -25.55 -17.64
CA LYS A 85 -34.25 -25.60 -18.93
C LYS A 85 -34.04 -27.08 -19.19
N ASP A 86 -34.82 -27.64 -20.12
CA ASP A 86 -34.66 -29.03 -20.52
C ASP A 86 -33.22 -29.23 -21.01
N PHE A 87 -32.46 -30.03 -20.25
CA PHE A 87 -31.05 -30.28 -20.51
C PHE A 87 -30.92 -31.21 -21.70
N ARG A 88 -30.56 -30.65 -22.87
CA ARG A 88 -29.89 -31.43 -23.92
C ARG A 88 -28.44 -31.68 -23.46
N GLY A 89 -28.16 -32.85 -22.90
CA GLY A 89 -26.86 -33.56 -22.91
C GLY A 89 -25.54 -32.84 -22.57
N GLY A 90 -25.53 -31.63 -22.04
CA GLY A 90 -24.31 -30.88 -21.72
C GLY A 90 -23.95 -30.88 -20.24
N ILE A 91 -22.65 -30.90 -19.92
CA ILE A 91 -22.15 -30.72 -18.55
C ILE A 91 -22.52 -29.31 -18.07
N SER A 92 -23.18 -29.20 -16.91
CA SER A 92 -23.59 -27.94 -16.30
C SER A 92 -22.72 -27.60 -15.09
N TRP A 93 -22.03 -26.46 -15.17
CA TRP A 93 -21.25 -25.90 -14.07
C TRP A 93 -22.11 -25.31 -12.94
N ASP A 94 -23.42 -25.15 -13.14
CA ASP A 94 -24.34 -24.58 -12.14
C ASP A 94 -24.51 -25.46 -10.90
N HIS A 95 -24.21 -26.75 -11.01
CA HIS A 95 -24.31 -27.71 -9.91
C HIS A 95 -23.01 -27.88 -9.12
N LEU A 96 -21.90 -27.29 -9.59
CA LEU A 96 -20.62 -27.36 -8.89
C LEU A 96 -20.75 -26.64 -7.53
N PRO A 97 -20.32 -27.22 -6.39
CA PRO A 97 -20.34 -26.57 -5.07
C PRO A 97 -19.56 -25.24 -5.02
N ASP A 98 -19.95 -24.35 -4.09
CA ASP A 98 -19.33 -23.03 -3.94
C ASP A 98 -17.83 -23.16 -3.59
N GLU A 99 -17.46 -24.14 -2.78
CA GLU A 99 -16.09 -24.39 -2.32
C GLU A 99 -15.16 -24.76 -3.48
N LEU A 100 -15.66 -25.53 -4.45
CA LEU A 100 -14.90 -25.89 -5.65
C LEU A 100 -14.75 -24.70 -6.60
N LEU A 101 -15.79 -23.86 -6.73
CA LEU A 101 -15.67 -22.60 -7.48
C LEU A 101 -14.67 -21.64 -6.83
N LEU A 102 -14.70 -21.48 -5.50
CA LEU A 102 -13.72 -20.69 -4.77
C LEU A 102 -12.31 -21.25 -4.96
N ARG A 103 -12.15 -22.58 -4.96
CA ARG A 103 -10.87 -23.22 -5.24
C ARG A 103 -10.37 -22.93 -6.65
N ILE A 104 -11.24 -22.92 -7.65
CA ILE A 104 -10.90 -22.52 -9.02
C ILE A 104 -10.51 -21.04 -9.05
N TYR A 105 -11.30 -20.16 -8.44
CA TYR A 105 -11.07 -18.71 -8.41
C TYR A 105 -9.80 -18.30 -7.67
N PHE A 106 -9.38 -19.11 -6.69
CA PHE A 106 -8.13 -18.90 -5.97
C PHE A 106 -6.90 -18.86 -6.89
N TYR A 107 -6.93 -19.62 -7.99
CA TYR A 107 -5.85 -19.65 -8.99
C TYR A 107 -5.94 -18.54 -10.04
N LEU A 108 -7.03 -17.77 -10.06
CA LEU A 108 -7.19 -16.67 -11.01
C LEU A 108 -6.43 -15.41 -10.56
N PRO A 109 -5.73 -14.72 -11.47
CA PRO A 109 -5.17 -13.40 -11.20
C PRO A 109 -6.30 -12.37 -11.00
N LEU A 110 -5.95 -11.20 -10.44
CA LEU A 110 -6.92 -10.15 -10.11
C LEU A 110 -7.83 -9.78 -11.30
N GLN A 111 -7.26 -9.57 -12.48
CA GLN A 111 -8.03 -9.19 -13.67
C GLN A 111 -9.06 -10.27 -14.06
N ASP A 112 -8.66 -11.54 -14.06
CA ASP A 112 -9.56 -12.64 -14.41
C ASP A 112 -10.60 -12.91 -13.33
N LEU A 113 -10.25 -12.73 -12.05
CA LEU A 113 -11.19 -12.79 -10.94
C LEU A 113 -12.31 -11.73 -11.10
N LEU A 114 -11.95 -10.54 -11.53
CA LEU A 114 -12.91 -9.48 -11.82
C LEU A 114 -13.76 -9.79 -13.05
N ARG A 115 -13.20 -10.44 -14.08
CA ARG A 115 -13.95 -10.89 -15.26
C ARG A 115 -14.97 -11.98 -14.92
N VAL A 116 -14.61 -12.98 -14.11
CA VAL A 116 -15.56 -14.03 -13.69
C VAL A 116 -16.72 -13.46 -12.87
N SER A 117 -16.50 -12.34 -12.17
CA SER A 117 -17.56 -11.63 -11.42
C SER A 117 -18.70 -11.10 -12.30
N LEU A 118 -18.53 -11.06 -13.63
CA LEU A 118 -19.51 -10.55 -14.60
C LEU A 118 -20.40 -11.64 -15.20
N VAL A 119 -20.11 -12.93 -14.94
CA VAL A 119 -20.79 -14.05 -15.61
C VAL A 119 -22.23 -14.22 -15.11
N CYS A 120 -22.44 -14.31 -13.79
CA CYS A 120 -23.75 -14.43 -13.19
C CYS A 120 -23.76 -13.97 -11.72
N LYS A 121 -24.94 -13.81 -11.11
CA LYS A 121 -25.07 -13.36 -9.71
C LYS A 121 -24.34 -14.24 -8.70
N ARG A 122 -24.31 -15.57 -8.93
CA ARG A 122 -23.60 -16.51 -8.05
C ARG A 122 -22.09 -16.31 -8.13
N TRP A 123 -21.55 -16.20 -9.34
CA TRP A 123 -20.13 -15.98 -9.58
C TRP A 123 -19.69 -14.61 -9.09
N HIS A 124 -20.52 -13.59 -9.26
CA HIS A 124 -20.30 -12.26 -8.69
C HIS A 124 -20.10 -12.33 -7.18
N ARG A 125 -21.04 -12.96 -6.45
CA ARG A 125 -20.92 -13.12 -4.98
C ARG A 125 -19.63 -13.85 -4.59
N LEU A 126 -19.32 -14.96 -5.25
CA LEU A 126 -18.15 -15.79 -4.95
C LEU A 126 -16.82 -15.12 -5.33
N ALA A 127 -16.79 -14.31 -6.37
CA ALA A 127 -15.57 -13.59 -6.79
C ALA A 127 -15.13 -12.54 -5.75
N PHE A 128 -16.05 -12.07 -4.90
CA PHE A 128 -15.80 -11.13 -3.80
C PHE A 128 -15.80 -11.78 -2.41
N ASP A 129 -15.67 -13.11 -2.35
CA ASP A 129 -15.57 -13.85 -1.09
C ASP A 129 -14.25 -13.54 -0.35
N GLU A 130 -14.32 -13.39 0.98
CA GLU A 130 -13.19 -13.02 1.84
C GLU A 130 -11.98 -13.95 1.67
N SER A 131 -12.22 -15.25 1.43
CA SER A 131 -11.16 -16.25 1.24
C SER A 131 -10.23 -15.93 0.07
N LEU A 132 -10.72 -15.18 -0.92
CA LEU A 132 -9.96 -14.75 -2.09
C LEU A 132 -9.19 -13.45 -1.82
N TRP A 133 -9.71 -12.53 -1.02
CA TRP A 133 -9.15 -11.17 -0.92
C TRP A 133 -8.18 -10.96 0.23
N GLN A 134 -7.62 -12.04 0.80
CA GLN A 134 -6.71 -11.97 1.95
C GLN A 134 -5.53 -10.99 1.80
N SER A 135 -4.95 -10.90 0.59
CA SER A 135 -3.84 -9.98 0.31
C SER A 135 -3.92 -9.40 -1.10
N VAL A 136 -3.82 -8.07 -1.17
CA VAL A 136 -4.00 -7.28 -2.40
C VAL A 136 -2.87 -6.27 -2.55
N ASP A 137 -2.32 -6.19 -3.75
CA ASP A 137 -1.37 -5.18 -4.18
C ASP A 137 -2.00 -4.32 -5.30
N LEU A 138 -2.19 -3.03 -5.03
CA LEU A 138 -2.77 -2.06 -5.96
C LEU A 138 -1.72 -1.11 -6.53
N GLN A 139 -0.43 -1.36 -6.32
CA GLN A 139 0.63 -0.49 -6.81
C GLN A 139 0.50 -0.22 -8.32
N GLY A 140 0.60 1.06 -8.71
CA GLY A 140 0.55 1.50 -10.11
C GLY A 140 -0.86 1.70 -10.67
N LEU A 141 -1.91 1.49 -9.88
CA LEU A 141 -3.29 1.74 -10.28
C LEU A 141 -3.60 3.25 -10.31
N THR A 142 -4.19 3.73 -11.41
CA THR A 142 -4.51 5.16 -11.60
C THR A 142 -5.77 5.59 -10.85
N ASN A 143 -6.88 4.83 -10.96
CA ASN A 143 -8.16 5.14 -10.31
C ASN A 143 -8.22 4.54 -8.88
N MET A 144 -7.33 4.99 -8.00
CA MET A 144 -7.13 4.33 -6.70
C MET A 144 -8.33 4.45 -5.75
N GLY A 145 -8.93 5.63 -5.60
CA GLY A 145 -9.93 5.85 -4.55
C GLY A 145 -11.08 4.83 -4.57
N PRO A 146 -11.80 4.68 -5.71
CA PRO A 146 -12.90 3.74 -5.78
C PRO A 146 -12.47 2.27 -5.71
N ALA A 147 -11.29 1.94 -6.25
CA ALA A 147 -10.71 0.61 -6.16
C ALA A 147 -10.36 0.24 -4.72
N LEU A 148 -9.76 1.18 -3.98
CA LEU A 148 -9.46 1.05 -2.56
C LEU A 148 -10.75 0.87 -1.76
N GLN A 149 -11.79 1.68 -2.02
CA GLN A 149 -13.08 1.51 -1.36
C GLN A 149 -13.69 0.12 -1.58
N GLN A 150 -13.56 -0.41 -2.80
CA GLN A 150 -14.03 -1.76 -3.12
C GLN A 150 -13.22 -2.84 -2.39
N VAL A 151 -11.89 -2.73 -2.38
CA VAL A 151 -11.00 -3.67 -1.70
C VAL A 151 -11.18 -3.65 -0.18
N LEU A 152 -11.44 -2.49 0.42
CA LEU A 152 -11.73 -2.40 1.85
C LEU A 152 -13.01 -3.16 2.24
N ARG A 153 -13.96 -3.34 1.32
CA ARG A 153 -15.21 -4.09 1.55
C ARG A 153 -15.06 -5.61 1.44
N THR A 154 -13.94 -6.12 0.93
CA THR A 154 -13.76 -7.57 0.71
C THR A 154 -13.17 -8.32 1.91
N GLY A 155 -12.97 -7.65 3.04
CA GLY A 155 -12.33 -8.26 4.21
C GLY A 155 -10.82 -8.44 4.06
N VAL A 156 -10.18 -7.62 3.22
CA VAL A 156 -8.73 -7.65 3.01
C VAL A 156 -7.95 -7.55 4.33
N ARG A 157 -6.94 -8.42 4.49
CA ARG A 157 -6.06 -8.43 5.67
C ARG A 157 -4.71 -7.79 5.40
N ARG A 158 -4.22 -7.87 4.16
CA ARG A 158 -2.99 -7.22 3.72
C ARG A 158 -3.25 -6.36 2.50
N LEU A 159 -2.95 -5.08 2.63
CA LEU A 159 -3.11 -4.10 1.55
C LEU A 159 -1.77 -3.40 1.28
N ARG A 160 -1.29 -3.52 0.04
CA ARG A 160 -0.12 -2.79 -0.46
C ARG A 160 -0.57 -1.80 -1.51
N CYS A 161 -0.41 -0.51 -1.23
CA CYS A 161 -0.73 0.57 -2.17
C CYS A 161 0.17 1.80 -1.91
N PRO A 162 1.50 1.66 -2.02
CA PRO A 162 2.40 2.81 -1.94
C PRO A 162 2.29 3.67 -3.20
N ARG A 163 2.56 4.97 -3.05
CA ARG A 163 2.51 5.98 -4.12
C ARG A 163 1.14 6.05 -4.80
N ALA A 164 0.09 5.83 -4.01
CA ALA A 164 -1.28 5.96 -4.45
C ALA A 164 -1.69 7.44 -4.56
N PHE A 165 -2.60 7.75 -5.48
CA PHE A 165 -3.27 9.03 -5.54
C PHE A 165 -4.77 8.81 -5.33
N VAL A 166 -5.31 9.33 -4.24
CA VAL A 166 -6.73 9.23 -3.90
C VAL A 166 -7.31 10.63 -3.93
N GLU A 167 -8.19 10.91 -4.89
CA GLU A 167 -8.95 12.16 -4.94
C GLU A 167 -9.96 12.22 -3.78
N GLU A 168 -10.50 13.41 -3.49
CA GLU A 168 -11.46 13.68 -2.42
C GLU A 168 -12.62 12.67 -2.40
N GLN A 169 -12.43 11.61 -1.61
CA GLN A 169 -13.38 10.52 -1.48
C GLN A 169 -13.62 10.22 -0.01
N GLN A 170 -14.90 10.21 0.33
CA GLN A 170 -15.36 9.71 1.61
C GLN A 170 -15.51 8.20 1.50
N PHE A 171 -14.65 7.46 2.21
CA PHE A 171 -14.77 6.02 2.29
C PHE A 171 -15.99 5.63 3.12
N ALA A 172 -17.12 5.39 2.46
CA ALA A 172 -18.36 5.00 3.14
C ALA A 172 -18.21 3.67 3.90
N GLY A 173 -18.78 3.62 5.12
CA GLY A 173 -18.94 2.42 5.94
C GLY A 173 -18.47 2.63 7.38
N THR A 174 -19.20 2.09 8.35
CA THR A 174 -18.89 2.14 9.80
C THR A 174 -18.26 0.86 10.32
N GLU A 175 -18.29 -0.21 9.53
CA GLU A 175 -17.84 -1.53 9.97
C GLU A 175 -16.32 -1.59 10.16
N PRO A 176 -15.84 -2.29 11.21
CA PRO A 176 -14.40 -2.51 11.41
C PRO A 176 -13.76 -3.23 10.23
N LEU A 177 -12.56 -2.77 9.85
CA LEU A 177 -11.76 -3.39 8.80
C LEU A 177 -10.94 -4.55 9.38
N GLN A 178 -10.73 -5.61 8.58
CA GLN A 178 -9.94 -6.79 8.96
C GLN A 178 -8.43 -6.64 8.67
N LEU A 179 -7.98 -5.42 8.38
CA LEU A 179 -6.60 -5.12 8.04
C LEU A 179 -5.63 -5.43 9.19
N LEU A 180 -4.57 -6.15 8.86
CA LEU A 180 -3.41 -6.40 9.71
C LEU A 180 -2.16 -5.69 9.20
N ASP A 181 -1.95 -5.74 7.88
CA ASP A 181 -0.77 -5.20 7.21
C ASP A 181 -1.21 -4.13 6.19
N MET A 182 -0.77 -2.89 6.33
CA MET A 182 -1.15 -1.80 5.42
C MET A 182 0.02 -0.88 5.04
N ASP A 183 0.27 -0.73 3.75
CA ASP A 183 1.27 0.20 3.20
C ASP A 183 0.60 1.25 2.30
N LEU A 184 0.63 2.50 2.77
CA LEU A 184 0.19 3.70 2.05
C LEU A 184 1.36 4.67 1.84
N SER A 185 2.62 4.21 1.96
CA SER A 185 3.80 5.06 1.90
C SER A 185 3.87 5.91 0.62
N SER A 186 4.31 7.16 0.78
CA SER A 186 4.49 8.15 -0.29
C SER A 186 3.26 8.37 -1.16
N SER A 187 2.07 8.16 -0.60
CA SER A 187 0.80 8.39 -1.30
C SER A 187 0.33 9.83 -1.12
N ILE A 188 -0.64 10.24 -1.94
CA ILE A 188 -1.35 11.51 -1.80
C ILE A 188 -2.80 11.14 -1.48
N ILE A 189 -3.14 11.23 -0.19
CA ILE A 189 -4.45 10.85 0.35
C ILE A 189 -4.92 12.00 1.24
N PRO A 190 -6.13 12.55 1.02
CA PRO A 190 -6.71 13.55 1.91
C PRO A 190 -6.79 13.05 3.34
N ILE A 191 -6.51 13.94 4.30
CA ILE A 191 -6.52 13.62 5.74
C ILE A 191 -7.86 13.01 6.16
N SER A 192 -8.98 13.57 5.69
CA SER A 192 -10.33 13.07 5.97
C SER A 192 -10.56 11.63 5.48
N ALA A 193 -9.99 11.29 4.32
CA ALA A 193 -10.08 9.96 3.75
C ALA A 193 -9.22 8.96 4.55
N LEU A 194 -8.02 9.38 4.97
CA LEU A 194 -7.14 8.57 5.82
C LEU A 194 -7.72 8.38 7.24
N GLU A 195 -8.36 9.41 7.82
CA GLU A 195 -9.11 9.31 9.08
C GLU A 195 -10.23 8.28 8.98
N SER A 196 -11.01 8.31 7.88
CA SER A 196 -12.10 7.36 7.63
C SER A 196 -11.62 5.91 7.50
N ILE A 197 -10.41 5.68 7.00
CA ILE A 197 -9.81 4.34 6.97
C ILE A 197 -9.29 3.95 8.37
N THR A 198 -8.46 4.80 8.96
CA THR A 198 -7.70 4.48 10.19
C THR A 198 -8.61 4.33 11.41
N CYS A 199 -9.72 5.07 11.50
CA CYS A 199 -10.67 4.92 12.61
C CYS A 199 -11.37 3.55 12.65
N ARG A 200 -11.38 2.80 11.54
CA ARG A 200 -11.97 1.46 11.43
C ARG A 200 -10.93 0.34 11.57
N CYS A 201 -9.65 0.68 11.65
CA CYS A 201 -8.55 -0.27 11.81
C CYS A 201 -8.25 -0.49 13.29
N LEU A 202 -8.59 -1.68 13.81
CA LEU A 202 -8.44 -2.03 15.23
C LEU A 202 -7.51 -3.24 15.47
N ARG A 203 -6.90 -3.77 14.40
CA ARG A 203 -6.13 -5.01 14.42
C ARG A 203 -4.79 -4.91 13.69
N LEU A 204 -4.33 -3.71 13.35
CA LEU A 204 -3.08 -3.52 12.62
C LEU A 204 -1.89 -4.09 13.41
N GLU A 205 -1.08 -4.88 12.72
CA GLU A 205 0.22 -5.38 13.17
C GLU A 205 1.36 -4.62 12.50
N ARG A 206 1.21 -4.25 11.21
CA ARG A 206 2.25 -3.59 10.42
C ARG A 206 1.66 -2.46 9.61
N LEU A 207 2.19 -1.26 9.78
CA LEU A 207 1.68 -0.05 9.14
C LEU A 207 2.82 0.82 8.62
N SER A 208 2.70 1.28 7.38
CA SER A 208 3.50 2.38 6.88
C SER A 208 2.62 3.48 6.30
N LEU A 209 2.80 4.67 6.86
CA LEU A 209 2.21 5.93 6.41
C LEU A 209 3.29 6.94 6.00
N GLU A 210 4.48 6.44 5.65
CA GLU A 210 5.65 7.28 5.37
C GLU A 210 5.35 8.40 4.38
N GLY A 211 5.80 9.62 4.71
CA GLY A 211 5.67 10.81 3.88
C GLY A 211 4.25 11.39 3.78
N LEU A 212 3.31 10.94 4.62
CA LEU A 212 1.94 11.47 4.64
C LEU A 212 1.79 12.61 5.64
N GLN A 213 0.91 13.58 5.31
CA GLN A 213 0.39 14.52 6.29
C GLN A 213 -0.72 13.83 7.10
N LEU A 214 -0.59 13.85 8.41
CA LEU A 214 -1.50 13.19 9.35
C LEU A 214 -2.28 14.23 10.17
N SER A 215 -2.97 13.74 11.20
CA SER A 215 -3.70 14.52 12.19
C SER A 215 -3.66 13.82 13.54
N ASP A 216 -3.98 14.55 14.62
CA ASP A 216 -4.14 13.97 15.95
C ASP A 216 -5.20 12.86 15.99
N ASN A 217 -6.26 12.96 15.17
CA ASN A 217 -7.30 11.93 15.12
C ASN A 217 -6.79 10.64 14.49
N ILE A 218 -5.92 10.73 13.48
CA ILE A 218 -5.27 9.56 12.88
C ILE A 218 -4.40 8.89 13.95
N ILE A 219 -3.51 9.62 14.62
CA ILE A 219 -2.61 9.04 15.62
C ILE A 219 -3.39 8.43 16.80
N ARG A 220 -4.47 9.08 17.27
CA ARG A 220 -5.35 8.51 18.29
C ARG A 220 -6.00 7.22 17.83
N SER A 221 -6.46 7.16 16.58
CA SER A 221 -7.03 5.95 15.99
C SER A 221 -6.00 4.81 15.91
N LEU A 222 -4.74 5.14 15.57
CA LEU A 222 -3.65 4.16 15.57
C LEU A 222 -3.39 3.59 16.96
N GLY A 223 -3.55 4.39 18.02
CA GLY A 223 -3.42 3.95 19.42
C GLY A 223 -4.37 2.83 19.85
N ASN A 224 -5.47 2.62 19.11
CA ASN A 224 -6.38 1.49 19.35
C ASN A 224 -5.79 0.14 18.90
N ASN A 225 -4.71 0.15 18.11
CA ASN A 225 -4.08 -1.06 17.58
C ASN A 225 -3.02 -1.58 18.55
N VAL A 226 -3.45 -2.09 19.72
CA VAL A 226 -2.54 -2.62 20.77
C VAL A 226 -1.66 -3.79 20.31
N GLY A 227 -2.00 -4.40 19.17
CA GLY A 227 -1.23 -5.46 18.51
C GLY A 227 -0.14 -4.98 17.56
N LEU A 228 0.05 -3.67 17.39
CA LEU A 228 0.99 -3.10 16.43
C LEU A 228 2.44 -3.48 16.76
N GLN A 229 3.13 -4.08 15.80
CA GLN A 229 4.51 -4.57 15.91
C GLN A 229 5.48 -3.70 15.10
N GLN A 230 5.07 -3.26 13.90
CA GLN A 230 5.92 -2.46 13.01
C GLN A 230 5.20 -1.21 12.56
N LEU A 231 5.78 -0.05 12.85
CA LEU A 231 5.19 1.24 12.51
C LEU A 231 6.23 2.13 11.83
N ASN A 232 5.92 2.57 10.62
CA ASN A 232 6.71 3.54 9.88
C ASN A 232 5.89 4.81 9.63
N LEU A 233 6.26 5.86 10.36
CA LEU A 233 5.76 7.23 10.24
C LEU A 233 6.86 8.18 9.71
N SER A 234 7.91 7.65 9.09
CA SER A 234 9.02 8.46 8.56
C SER A 234 8.51 9.60 7.68
N GLY A 235 9.00 10.82 7.87
CA GLY A 235 8.61 11.98 7.07
C GLY A 235 7.18 12.46 7.29
N CYS A 236 6.45 11.95 8.28
CA CYS A 236 5.10 12.41 8.58
C CYS A 236 5.08 13.75 9.33
N SER A 237 3.94 14.44 9.26
CA SER A 237 3.73 15.73 9.94
C SER A 237 2.26 15.92 10.33
N GLY A 238 1.94 16.99 11.08
CA GLY A 238 0.55 17.40 11.34
C GLY A 238 -0.09 16.84 12.61
N PHE A 239 0.69 16.29 13.54
CA PHE A 239 0.19 15.77 14.82
C PHE A 239 1.04 16.24 16.00
N SER A 240 0.45 16.26 17.20
CA SER A 240 1.04 16.77 18.43
C SER A 240 1.80 15.72 19.24
N ALA A 241 2.74 16.20 20.06
CA ALA A 241 3.59 15.36 20.91
C ALA A 241 2.80 14.55 21.94
N SER A 242 1.73 15.12 22.52
CA SER A 242 0.89 14.46 23.52
C SER A 242 0.16 13.26 22.96
N VAL A 243 -0.46 13.39 21.78
CA VAL A 243 -1.19 12.29 21.13
C VAL A 243 -0.23 11.20 20.66
N LEU A 244 0.98 11.56 20.22
CA LEU A 244 2.04 10.59 19.94
C LEU A 244 2.44 9.80 21.19
N ALA A 245 2.63 10.48 22.34
CA ALA A 245 2.95 9.82 23.60
C ALA A 245 1.88 8.80 23.99
N ASP A 246 0.61 9.18 23.91
CA ASP A 246 -0.51 8.30 24.29
C ASP A 246 -0.66 7.09 23.34
N MET A 247 -0.40 7.28 22.04
CA MET A 247 -0.34 6.17 21.08
C MET A 247 0.79 5.20 21.42
N LEU A 248 2.00 5.69 21.70
CA LEU A 248 3.15 4.83 22.03
C LEU A 248 2.95 4.06 23.34
N LYS A 249 2.31 4.68 24.36
CA LYS A 249 1.92 3.98 25.60
C LYS A 249 0.94 2.84 25.33
N SER A 250 -0.01 3.06 24.42
CA SER A 250 -1.05 2.08 24.10
C SER A 250 -0.50 0.91 23.26
N CYS A 251 0.37 1.22 22.29
CA CYS A 251 0.99 0.26 21.38
C CYS A 251 2.24 -0.40 22.00
N CYS A 252 2.07 -1.13 23.11
CA CYS A 252 3.17 -1.70 23.88
C CYS A 252 3.89 -2.89 23.22
N ARG A 253 3.41 -3.37 22.06
CA ARG A 253 3.99 -4.50 21.30
C ARG A 253 4.87 -4.08 20.13
N ILE A 254 5.14 -2.78 19.97
CA ILE A 254 6.00 -2.30 18.89
C ILE A 254 7.41 -2.88 19.06
N GLU A 255 7.90 -3.55 18.03
CA GLU A 255 9.25 -4.12 17.90
C GLU A 255 10.09 -3.28 16.92
N GLN A 256 9.47 -2.72 15.89
CA GLN A 256 10.13 -1.86 14.92
C GLN A 256 9.40 -0.52 14.78
N LEU A 257 10.12 0.57 15.01
CA LEU A 257 9.57 1.91 14.95
C LEU A 257 10.46 2.82 14.11
N ASN A 258 9.89 3.41 13.07
CA ASN A 258 10.53 4.44 12.29
C ASN A 258 9.71 5.72 12.37
N ILE A 259 10.25 6.74 13.02
CA ILE A 259 9.64 8.07 13.12
C ILE A 259 10.62 9.14 12.56
N SER A 260 11.63 8.72 11.79
CA SER A 260 12.66 9.62 11.29
C SER A 260 12.12 10.76 10.42
N TRP A 261 12.83 11.89 10.41
CA TRP A 261 12.52 13.03 9.52
C TRP A 261 11.09 13.59 9.62
N CYS A 262 10.40 13.35 10.73
CA CYS A 262 9.16 14.04 11.02
C CYS A 262 9.42 15.52 11.38
N GLY A 263 8.43 16.38 11.16
CA GLY A 263 8.47 17.80 11.54
C GLY A 263 8.41 18.04 13.06
N PHE A 264 9.26 17.33 13.81
CA PHE A 264 9.23 17.20 15.26
C PHE A 264 10.10 18.26 15.94
N ASN A 265 9.62 18.72 17.09
CA ASN A 265 10.38 19.56 18.02
C ASN A 265 10.86 18.73 19.23
N LYS A 266 11.51 19.38 20.20
CA LYS A 266 12.01 18.75 21.44
C LYS A 266 10.92 18.00 22.23
N ASP A 267 9.70 18.51 22.28
CA ASP A 267 8.60 17.86 23.02
C ASP A 267 8.16 16.56 22.36
N HIS A 268 8.19 16.49 21.02
CA HIS A 268 7.92 15.26 20.29
C HIS A 268 9.01 14.22 20.55
N VAL A 269 10.29 14.63 20.50
CA VAL A 269 11.42 13.73 20.79
C VAL A 269 11.31 13.16 22.20
N LYS A 270 11.07 14.02 23.20
CA LYS A 270 10.83 13.60 24.59
C LYS A 270 9.66 12.62 24.71
N SER A 271 8.58 12.89 23.99
CA SER A 271 7.40 12.02 23.95
C SER A 271 7.71 10.64 23.37
N VAL A 272 8.60 10.55 22.36
CA VAL A 272 9.05 9.27 21.81
C VAL A 272 9.91 8.51 22.82
N VAL A 273 11.02 9.09 23.29
CA VAL A 273 11.99 8.39 24.15
C VAL A 273 11.40 7.96 25.49
N SER A 274 10.42 8.71 26.01
CA SER A 274 9.77 8.42 27.29
C SER A 274 8.67 7.36 27.20
N ASN A 275 8.11 7.08 26.01
CA ASN A 275 6.91 6.25 25.87
C ASN A 275 7.05 5.08 24.89
N VAL A 276 8.12 5.02 24.10
CA VAL A 276 8.40 3.88 23.21
C VAL A 276 8.45 2.57 24.02
N SER A 277 7.99 1.47 23.43
CA SER A 277 7.95 0.16 24.10
C SER A 277 9.35 -0.33 24.50
N PRO A 278 9.53 -0.92 25.70
CA PRO A 278 10.79 -1.54 26.09
C PRO A 278 11.20 -2.74 25.22
N ARG A 279 10.26 -3.28 24.43
CA ARG A 279 10.46 -4.40 23.48
C ARG A 279 10.96 -3.96 22.11
N VAL A 280 11.23 -2.67 21.90
CA VAL A 280 11.71 -2.20 20.60
C VAL A 280 13.09 -2.78 20.33
N VAL A 281 13.17 -3.50 19.22
CA VAL A 281 14.39 -4.12 18.70
C VAL A 281 15.04 -3.24 17.63
N SER A 282 14.23 -2.52 16.84
CA SER A 282 14.71 -1.64 15.78
C SER A 282 14.07 -0.26 15.85
N LEU A 283 14.86 0.77 16.06
CA LEU A 283 14.40 2.15 16.21
C LEU A 283 15.14 3.09 15.26
N ASN A 284 14.37 3.90 14.55
CA ASN A 284 14.89 5.03 13.78
C ASN A 284 14.26 6.34 14.25
N ILE A 285 15.10 7.18 14.87
CA ILE A 285 14.78 8.52 15.36
C ILE A 285 15.77 9.56 14.78
N SER A 286 16.22 9.32 13.55
CA SER A 286 17.11 10.23 12.82
C SER A 286 16.41 11.50 12.31
N GLY A 287 17.21 12.53 11.99
CA GLY A 287 16.73 13.74 11.31
C GLY A 287 16.33 14.92 12.21
N TYR A 288 16.53 14.81 13.53
CA TYR A 288 16.06 15.82 14.48
C TYR A 288 17.09 16.87 14.89
N ARG A 289 18.35 16.78 14.41
CA ARG A 289 19.42 17.76 14.61
C ARG A 289 19.57 18.19 16.07
N GLU A 290 19.17 19.42 16.40
CA GLU A 290 19.29 20.02 17.73
C GLU A 290 18.13 19.66 18.69
N SER A 291 17.12 18.96 18.20
CA SER A 291 15.98 18.53 19.03
C SER A 291 16.25 17.24 19.79
N LEU A 292 17.19 16.40 19.34
CA LEU A 292 17.63 15.19 20.04
C LEU A 292 18.91 15.49 20.83
N THR A 293 18.87 15.30 22.14
CA THR A 293 20.01 15.52 23.05
C THR A 293 20.54 14.20 23.61
N LEU A 294 21.72 14.25 24.25
CA LEU A 294 22.28 13.10 24.93
C LEU A 294 21.39 12.59 26.06
N ASP A 295 20.69 13.47 26.79
CA ASP A 295 19.79 13.05 27.87
C ASP A 295 18.57 12.28 27.36
N ASP A 296 18.08 12.64 26.17
CA ASP A 296 17.02 11.87 25.50
C ASP A 296 17.51 10.44 25.15
N VAL A 297 18.76 10.32 24.70
CA VAL A 297 19.39 9.01 24.41
C VAL A 297 19.59 8.20 25.68
N LYS A 298 19.96 8.82 26.81
CA LYS A 298 20.04 8.13 28.11
C LYS A 298 18.69 7.54 28.51
N ILE A 299 17.62 8.36 28.48
CA ILE A 299 16.25 7.91 28.78
C ILE A 299 15.84 6.74 27.87
N LEU A 300 16.14 6.84 26.57
CA LEU A 300 15.84 5.80 25.60
C LEU A 300 16.54 4.48 25.95
N VAL A 301 17.85 4.53 26.17
CA VAL A 301 18.69 3.35 26.44
C VAL A 301 18.30 2.68 27.76
N ASP A 302 18.04 3.46 28.81
CA ASP A 302 17.63 2.95 30.12
C ASP A 302 16.27 2.21 30.05
N ARG A 303 15.38 2.67 29.16
CA ARG A 303 14.04 2.08 28.99
C ARG A 303 13.99 0.93 27.98
N CYS A 304 14.88 0.90 26.99
CA CYS A 304 14.80 -0.02 25.85
C CYS A 304 16.09 -0.86 25.73
N PRO A 305 16.33 -1.80 26.66
CA PRO A 305 17.56 -2.59 26.68
C PRO A 305 17.65 -3.60 25.52
N GLU A 306 16.53 -3.96 24.89
CA GLU A 306 16.46 -4.95 23.79
C GLU A 306 16.80 -4.38 22.40
N VAL A 307 17.19 -3.10 22.31
CA VAL A 307 17.49 -2.45 21.02
C VAL A 307 18.72 -3.08 20.37
N GLN A 308 18.53 -3.60 19.17
CA GLN A 308 19.58 -4.20 18.32
C GLN A 308 19.93 -3.33 17.12
N HIS A 309 18.98 -2.54 16.61
CA HIS A 309 19.19 -1.59 15.51
C HIS A 309 18.78 -0.20 15.95
N LEU A 310 19.73 0.74 15.96
CA LEU A 310 19.50 2.11 16.37
C LEU A 310 20.05 3.08 15.34
N ASP A 311 19.17 3.92 14.80
CA ASP A 311 19.54 4.98 13.87
C ASP A 311 19.30 6.34 14.51
N LEU A 312 20.42 7.02 14.82
CA LEU A 312 20.50 8.36 15.39
C LEU A 312 21.11 9.36 14.38
N SER A 313 21.07 9.04 13.08
CA SER A 313 21.66 9.90 12.05
C SER A 313 21.11 11.34 12.12
N ASP A 314 21.91 12.30 11.67
CA ASP A 314 21.57 13.72 11.65
C ASP A 314 21.21 14.30 13.03
N SER A 315 21.78 13.72 14.11
CA SER A 315 21.65 14.24 15.47
C SER A 315 22.88 15.06 15.82
N THR A 316 22.81 16.35 15.49
CA THR A 316 23.99 17.23 15.49
C THR A 316 24.53 17.51 16.89
N LEU A 317 23.76 17.34 17.97
CA LEU A 317 24.23 17.55 19.34
C LEU A 317 24.93 16.34 19.96
N LEU A 318 24.91 15.18 19.30
CA LEU A 318 25.58 13.99 19.83
C LEU A 318 27.10 14.08 19.62
N MET A 319 27.84 13.75 20.67
CA MET A 319 29.30 13.69 20.71
C MET A 319 29.77 12.29 21.13
N ALA A 320 31.08 12.10 21.27
CA ALA A 320 31.70 10.82 21.62
C ALA A 320 31.27 10.26 23.00
N ASP A 321 30.83 11.12 23.92
CA ASP A 321 30.30 10.74 25.23
C ASP A 321 29.02 9.88 25.13
N SER A 322 28.28 9.98 24.02
CA SER A 322 27.14 9.11 23.72
C SER A 322 27.50 7.63 23.68
N PHE A 323 28.75 7.26 23.36
CA PHE A 323 29.18 5.86 23.31
C PHE A 323 29.18 5.18 24.68
N LEU A 324 29.40 5.94 25.75
CA LEU A 324 29.30 5.45 27.12
C LEU A 324 27.87 5.05 27.48
N VAL A 325 26.90 5.82 26.98
CA VAL A 325 25.47 5.54 27.15
C VAL A 325 25.08 4.33 26.29
N LEU A 326 25.44 4.33 25.01
CA LEU A 326 25.10 3.26 24.07
C LEU A 326 25.71 1.90 24.45
N LYS A 327 26.85 1.88 25.18
CA LYS A 327 27.47 0.66 25.74
C LYS A 327 26.52 -0.16 26.63
N GLN A 328 25.47 0.45 27.17
CA GLN A 328 24.47 -0.27 27.97
C GLN A 328 23.63 -1.23 27.12
N LEU A 329 23.46 -0.96 25.81
CA LEU A 329 22.77 -1.83 24.86
C LEU A 329 23.67 -3.00 24.45
N LYS A 330 23.61 -4.11 25.19
CA LYS A 330 24.52 -5.26 24.99
C LYS A 330 24.32 -6.01 23.69
N ASP A 331 23.12 -5.95 23.14
CA ASP A 331 22.73 -6.64 21.91
C ASP A 331 22.71 -5.71 20.69
N LEU A 332 23.26 -4.50 20.80
CA LEU A 332 23.31 -3.54 19.69
C LEU A 332 24.18 -4.07 18.55
N GLN A 333 23.54 -4.40 17.43
CA GLN A 333 24.15 -4.98 16.23
C GLN A 333 24.31 -3.97 15.10
N HIS A 334 23.44 -2.97 15.02
CA HIS A 334 23.49 -1.95 13.98
C HIS A 334 23.32 -0.56 14.60
N LEU A 335 24.33 0.28 14.41
CA LEU A 335 24.31 1.68 14.83
C LEU A 335 24.51 2.58 13.61
N SER A 336 23.63 3.57 13.42
CA SER A 336 23.84 4.64 12.46
C SER A 336 23.99 5.99 13.16
N LEU A 337 25.08 6.67 12.85
CA LEU A 337 25.47 7.99 13.34
C LEU A 337 25.82 8.92 12.17
N SER A 338 25.32 8.62 10.98
CA SER A 338 25.60 9.38 9.77
C SER A 338 25.27 10.86 10.00
N ARG A 339 26.16 11.77 9.58
CA ARG A 339 26.00 13.23 9.71
C ARG A 339 25.86 13.77 11.15
N CYS A 340 26.28 13.02 12.17
CA CYS A 340 26.53 13.54 13.52
C CYS A 340 27.89 14.29 13.60
N TYR A 341 27.95 15.51 13.06
CA TYR A 341 29.20 16.22 12.74
C TYR A 341 30.18 16.49 13.89
N HIS A 342 29.75 16.40 15.15
CA HIS A 342 30.63 16.59 16.33
C HIS A 342 31.31 15.29 16.79
N ILE A 343 31.07 14.17 16.12
CA ILE A 343 31.77 12.91 16.38
C ILE A 343 33.00 12.84 15.48
N HIS A 344 34.18 12.87 16.10
CA HIS A 344 35.46 12.78 15.40
C HIS A 344 35.89 11.32 15.16
N LEU A 345 36.68 11.09 14.10
CA LEU A 345 37.17 9.77 13.71
C LEU A 345 37.88 9.02 14.86
N ALA A 346 38.69 9.71 15.65
CA ALA A 346 39.42 9.11 16.78
C ALA A 346 38.50 8.49 17.84
N ALA A 347 37.24 8.95 17.96
CA ALA A 347 36.29 8.36 18.88
C ALA A 347 35.63 7.09 18.32
N LEU A 348 35.60 6.93 16.99
CA LEU A 348 35.01 5.79 16.30
C LEU A 348 35.90 4.54 16.36
N THR A 349 37.22 4.71 16.52
CA THR A 349 38.20 3.61 16.55
C THR A 349 37.95 2.68 17.74
N ASP A 350 37.58 3.26 18.89
CA ASP A 350 37.31 2.53 20.14
C ASP A 350 35.90 1.93 20.19
N LEU A 351 35.05 2.25 19.21
CA LEU A 351 33.64 1.87 19.20
C LEU A 351 33.47 0.34 19.10
N GLY A 352 34.31 -0.33 18.29
CA GLY A 352 34.27 -1.79 18.15
C GLY A 352 34.62 -2.54 19.43
N GLN A 353 35.44 -1.96 20.31
CA GLN A 353 35.72 -2.51 21.64
C GLN A 353 34.60 -2.17 22.64
N THR A 354 34.02 -0.98 22.49
CA THR A 354 32.94 -0.47 23.36
C THR A 354 31.64 -1.24 23.14
N LEU A 355 31.33 -1.61 21.90
CA LEU A 355 30.11 -2.29 21.46
C LEU A 355 30.45 -3.65 20.82
N PRO A 356 30.68 -4.72 21.62
CA PRO A 356 31.22 -5.99 21.12
C PRO A 356 30.25 -6.76 20.19
N SER A 357 28.95 -6.50 20.28
CA SER A 357 27.93 -7.13 19.44
C SER A 357 27.71 -6.41 18.11
N LEU A 358 28.39 -5.27 17.88
CA LEU A 358 28.20 -4.44 16.71
C LEU A 358 28.65 -5.17 15.44
N ARG A 359 27.79 -5.18 14.42
CA ARG A 359 28.02 -5.81 13.12
C ARG A 359 27.95 -4.81 11.98
N LEU A 360 27.15 -3.74 12.13
CA LEU A 360 26.92 -2.72 11.12
C LEU A 360 27.08 -1.34 11.74
N LEU A 361 27.90 -0.50 11.08
CA LEU A 361 28.11 0.88 11.48
C LEU A 361 27.97 1.80 10.27
N ASP A 362 26.99 2.70 10.30
CA ASP A 362 26.81 3.70 9.26
C ASP A 362 27.20 5.09 9.79
N VAL A 363 28.25 5.66 9.23
CA VAL A 363 28.87 6.95 9.59
C VAL A 363 29.08 7.82 8.36
N PHE A 364 28.11 7.79 7.43
CA PHE A 364 28.16 8.57 6.20
C PHE A 364 28.28 10.07 6.52
N GLY A 365 29.18 10.76 5.81
CA GLY A 365 29.43 12.20 6.01
C GLY A 365 30.29 12.56 7.22
N LEU A 366 30.70 11.58 8.06
CA LEU A 366 31.65 11.81 9.16
C LEU A 366 33.10 11.51 8.78
N VAL A 367 33.28 10.43 8.02
CA VAL A 367 34.60 9.90 7.66
C VAL A 367 34.84 10.15 6.18
N GLN A 368 35.98 10.76 5.85
CA GLN A 368 36.42 10.92 4.46
C GLN A 368 36.80 9.57 3.84
N ASP A 369 36.60 9.41 2.54
CA ASP A 369 36.82 8.14 1.82
C ASP A 369 38.25 7.60 1.95
N ASN A 370 39.24 8.47 2.13
CA ASN A 370 40.64 8.08 2.36
C ASN A 370 40.91 7.48 3.75
N GLN A 371 40.11 7.80 4.76
CA GLN A 371 40.25 7.30 6.14
C GLN A 371 39.39 6.06 6.42
N LEU A 372 38.37 5.81 5.58
CA LEU A 372 37.47 4.68 5.74
C LEU A 372 38.16 3.31 5.73
N PRO A 373 39.19 3.04 4.89
CA PRO A 373 39.92 1.78 4.93
C PRO A 373 40.66 1.54 6.26
N SER A 374 41.22 2.60 6.86
CA SER A 374 41.88 2.54 8.17
C SER A 374 40.90 2.15 9.26
N LEU A 375 39.72 2.79 9.29
CA LEU A 375 38.66 2.48 10.25
C LEU A 375 38.14 1.03 10.09
N LYS A 376 37.98 0.56 8.84
CA LYS A 376 37.62 -0.84 8.55
C LYS A 376 38.69 -1.84 9.02
N LYS A 377 39.96 -1.45 9.00
CA LYS A 377 41.07 -2.30 9.48
C LYS A 377 41.05 -2.42 11.01
N GLU A 378 40.66 -1.37 11.73
CA GLU A 378 40.55 -1.38 13.18
C GLU A 378 39.33 -2.15 13.69
N MET A 379 38.24 -2.17 12.91
CA MET A 379 37.01 -2.91 13.22
C MET A 379 36.67 -3.95 12.13
N PRO A 380 37.47 -5.00 11.95
CA PRO A 380 37.32 -5.94 10.83
C PRO A 380 36.05 -6.79 10.88
N HIS A 381 35.41 -6.90 12.06
CA HIS A 381 34.16 -7.62 12.26
C HIS A 381 32.91 -6.76 12.00
N VAL A 382 33.09 -5.45 11.80
CA VAL A 382 32.00 -4.49 11.57
C VAL A 382 31.98 -4.09 10.10
N SER A 383 30.82 -4.23 9.45
CA SER A 383 30.60 -3.70 8.11
C SER A 383 30.25 -2.21 8.19
N ILE A 384 31.15 -1.38 7.66
CA ILE A 384 31.05 0.09 7.75
C ILE A 384 30.53 0.67 6.43
N ASN A 385 29.52 1.55 6.52
CA ASN A 385 28.90 2.27 5.41
C ASN A 385 28.37 1.33 4.30
N SER A 386 27.79 0.20 4.71
CA SER A 386 27.22 -0.78 3.77
C SER A 386 25.72 -0.57 3.49
N MET A 387 25.02 0.19 4.34
CA MET A 387 23.56 0.33 4.29
C MET A 387 23.15 1.80 4.21
N PRO A 388 23.15 2.41 3.01
CA PRO A 388 22.80 3.83 2.85
C PRO A 388 21.33 4.13 3.15
N PHE A 389 20.47 3.12 3.20
CA PHE A 389 19.04 3.24 3.48
C PHE A 389 18.67 2.41 4.71
N SER A 390 17.96 3.03 5.66
CA SER A 390 17.39 2.33 6.81
C SER A 390 16.35 1.30 6.39
N SER A 391 16.41 0.08 6.95
CA SER A 391 15.42 -0.98 6.75
C SER A 391 14.31 -0.96 7.81
N VAL A 392 14.44 -0.15 8.86
CA VAL A 392 13.57 -0.17 10.05
C VAL A 392 12.12 0.11 9.66
N ALA A 393 11.23 -0.84 9.99
CA ALA A 393 9.79 -0.81 9.74
C ALA A 393 9.37 -0.55 8.28
N ARG A 394 10.29 -0.67 7.31
CA ARG A 394 9.97 -0.42 5.89
C ARG A 394 9.21 -1.60 5.29
N PRO A 395 8.09 -1.38 4.59
CA PRO A 395 7.33 -2.46 3.95
C PRO A 395 8.14 -3.23 2.91
N THR A 396 8.99 -2.54 2.15
CA THR A 396 9.89 -3.13 1.15
C THR A 396 11.31 -2.57 1.33
N PRO A 397 12.19 -3.21 2.13
CA PRO A 397 13.55 -2.72 2.36
C PRO A 397 14.42 -2.71 1.09
N ALA A 398 15.27 -1.69 0.95
CA ALA A 398 16.10 -1.45 -0.23
C ALA A 398 17.26 -2.47 -0.44
N SER A 399 17.54 -3.33 0.55
CA SER A 399 18.58 -4.37 0.45
C SER A 399 18.28 -5.47 -0.57
N LYS A 400 17.10 -5.46 -1.19
CA LYS A 400 16.77 -6.32 -2.33
C LYS A 400 17.24 -5.65 -3.62
N LEU A 401 18.19 -6.29 -4.31
CA LEU A 401 18.82 -5.85 -5.56
C LEU A 401 17.83 -5.15 -6.53
N PRO A 402 18.17 -3.95 -7.05
CA PRO A 402 17.40 -3.27 -8.08
C PRO A 402 17.52 -4.09 -9.37
N GLY A 403 16.48 -4.85 -9.68
CA GLY A 403 16.46 -5.85 -10.76
C GLY A 403 15.48 -6.98 -10.50
N SER A 404 15.09 -7.22 -9.24
CA SER A 404 13.91 -8.01 -8.90
C SER A 404 12.64 -7.17 -9.14
N HIS A 405 12.32 -6.91 -10.40
CA HIS A 405 11.06 -6.28 -10.85
C HIS A 405 9.79 -7.07 -10.46
N GLY A 406 9.90 -8.16 -9.69
CA GLY A 406 8.82 -9.10 -9.41
C GLY A 406 8.44 -9.29 -7.94
N ASP A 407 9.08 -8.64 -6.97
CA ASP A 407 8.76 -8.94 -5.57
C ASP A 407 7.56 -8.13 -5.08
N ARG A 408 6.36 -8.66 -5.37
CA ARG A 408 5.04 -8.27 -4.82
C ARG A 408 4.95 -8.55 -3.31
N SER A 409 6.08 -8.44 -2.61
CA SER A 409 6.19 -8.75 -1.20
C SER A 409 6.19 -7.47 -0.39
N MET A 410 5.56 -7.58 0.77
CA MET A 410 5.51 -6.54 1.78
C MET A 410 5.77 -7.22 3.12
N TRP A 411 6.73 -6.72 3.89
CA TRP A 411 7.22 -7.36 5.11
C TRP A 411 7.55 -8.85 4.89
N ASN A 412 8.25 -9.14 3.79
CA ASN A 412 8.65 -10.49 3.34
C ASN A 412 7.49 -11.45 3.03
N ARG A 413 6.28 -10.94 2.79
CA ARG A 413 5.12 -11.77 2.44
C ARG A 413 4.51 -11.31 1.12
N LYS A 414 4.31 -12.24 0.19
CA LYS A 414 3.73 -11.93 -1.13
C LYS A 414 2.23 -11.64 -1.05
N CYS A 415 1.76 -10.72 -1.87
CA CYS A 415 0.32 -10.51 -2.11
C CYS A 415 -0.19 -11.50 -3.15
N ARG A 416 -1.34 -12.14 -2.89
CA ARG A 416 -1.99 -13.08 -3.82
C ARG A 416 -2.55 -12.35 -5.02
N LEU A 417 -3.37 -11.34 -4.76
CA LEU A 417 -3.94 -10.48 -5.79
C LEU A 417 -3.00 -9.30 -6.01
N SER A 418 -2.72 -9.01 -7.27
CA SER A 418 -1.92 -7.86 -7.64
C SER A 418 -2.45 -7.25 -8.92
N PHE A 419 -2.55 -5.93 -8.95
CA PHE A 419 -2.70 -5.20 -10.19
C PHE A 419 -1.43 -5.37 -11.03
N GLN A 420 -1.60 -5.69 -12.32
CA GLN A 420 -0.54 -5.78 -13.32
C GLN A 420 -0.95 -4.84 -14.45
N LEU A 421 -0.02 -3.96 -14.85
CA LEU A 421 -0.15 -3.12 -16.04
C LEU A 421 0.07 -3.95 -17.31
#